data_AF-A0A178DGZ0-F1
#
_entry.id   AF-A0A178DGZ0-F1
#
_cell.length_a   1.000
_cell.length_b   1.000
_cell.length_c   1.000
_cell.angle_alpha   90.00
_cell.angle_beta   90.00
_cell.angle_gamma   90.00
#
_symmetry.space_group_name_H-M   'P 1'
#
loop_
_entity.id
_entity.type
_entity.pdbx_description
1 polymer ?
#
loop_
_entity_poly.entity_id
_entity_poly.type
_entity_poly.pdbx_seq_one_letter_code
_entity_poly.pdbx_strand_id
1 'polypeptide(L)'
;MKRTIGTSDQVNVYIAELAAIKEAVDSAKAILAATPTPQEATVYSDCMSALQAIANPARQSGQSIIAHINQSLCESKGREIQLAWVPSHSDIPGNEAANEYARTTTRP
;
A
#
# COMPACT_ATOMS: atom_id res chain seq x y z
N MET A 1 15.57 16.82 23.23
CA MET A 1 15.16 16.01 22.06
C MET A 1 13.89 15.24 22.41
N LYS A 2 12.73 15.68 21.91
CA LYS A 2 11.43 15.06 22.19
C LYS A 2 11.20 13.99 21.11
N ARG A 3 11.46 12.71 21.42
CA ARG A 3 11.04 11.58 20.58
C ARG A 3 9.54 11.42 20.79
N THR A 4 8.74 11.92 19.86
CA THR A 4 7.32 11.61 19.78
C THR A 4 7.19 10.16 19.32
N ILE A 5 6.97 9.26 20.26
CA ILE A 5 6.41 7.94 19.98
C ILE A 5 5.00 8.22 19.47
N GLY A 6 4.71 7.91 18.20
CA GLY A 6 3.34 8.00 17.67
C GLY A 6 2.39 7.24 18.58
N THR A 7 1.21 7.78 18.83
CA THR A 7 0.21 7.11 19.67
C THR A 7 -0.12 5.74 19.06
N SER A 8 -0.48 4.75 19.88
CA SER A 8 -0.77 3.38 19.39
C SER A 8 -1.80 3.35 18.25
N ASP A 9 -2.72 4.32 18.21
CA ASP A 9 -3.69 4.50 17.13
C ASP A 9 -3.02 4.84 15.79
N GLN A 10 -2.00 5.70 15.80
CA GLN A 10 -1.24 6.06 14.60
C GLN A 10 -0.41 4.88 14.07
N VAL A 11 0.12 4.05 14.98
CA VAL A 11 0.83 2.82 14.62
C VAL A 11 -0.16 1.82 14.00
N ASN A 12 -1.37 1.69 14.55
CA ASN A 12 -2.38 0.78 14.03
C ASN A 12 -2.85 1.18 12.63
N VAL A 13 -3.14 2.48 12.42
CA VAL A 13 -3.48 3.01 11.10
C VAL A 13 -2.33 2.77 10.11
N TYR A 14 -1.09 3.11 10.47
CA TYR A 14 0.05 2.89 9.59
C TYR A 14 0.25 1.42 9.18
N ILE A 15 0.09 0.48 10.12
CA ILE A 15 0.18 -0.95 9.82
C ILE A 15 -0.98 -1.42 8.94
N ALA A 16 -2.20 -0.89 9.16
CA ALA A 16 -3.35 -1.18 8.31
C ALA A 16 -3.15 -0.69 6.88
N GLU A 17 -2.58 0.50 6.69
CA GLU A 17 -2.24 1.06 5.38
C GLU A 17 -1.19 0.20 4.65
N LEU A 18 -0.14 -0.23 5.36
CA LEU A 18 0.84 -1.17 4.79
C LEU A 18 0.21 -2.51 4.39
N ALA A 19 -0.70 -3.03 5.22
CA ALA A 19 -1.42 -4.28 4.91
C ALA A 19 -2.33 -4.12 3.68
N ALA A 20 -3.03 -2.99 3.56
CA ALA A 20 -3.86 -2.70 2.39
C ALA A 20 -3.03 -2.64 1.09
N ILE A 21 -1.87 -1.97 1.12
CA ILE A 21 -0.96 -1.92 -0.03
C ILE A 21 -0.45 -3.32 -0.38
N LYS A 22 -0.08 -4.13 0.63
CA LYS A 22 0.34 -5.53 0.40
C LYS A 22 -0.74 -6.33 -0.32
N GLU A 23 -1.98 -6.30 0.16
CA GLU A 23 -3.08 -7.05 -0.46
C GLU A 23 -3.39 -6.56 -1.88
N ALA A 24 -3.30 -5.25 -2.13
CA ALA A 24 -3.44 -4.69 -3.46
C ALA A 24 -2.33 -5.16 -4.41
N VAL A 25 -1.07 -5.19 -3.97
CA VAL A 25 0.07 -5.68 -4.75
C VAL A 25 -0.06 -7.18 -5.04
N ASP A 26 -0.44 -7.99 -4.05
CA ASP A 26 -0.63 -9.43 -4.24
C ASP A 26 -1.79 -9.73 -5.20
N SER A 27 -2.88 -8.95 -5.11
CA SER A 27 -4.01 -9.02 -6.06
C SER A 27 -3.58 -8.63 -7.47
N ALA A 28 -2.81 -7.55 -7.62
CA ALA A 28 -2.26 -7.12 -8.90
C ALA A 28 -1.35 -8.22 -9.51
N LYS A 29 -0.48 -8.85 -8.70
CA LYS A 29 0.32 -10.00 -9.15
C LYS A 29 -0.56 -11.15 -9.64
N ALA A 30 -1.62 -11.49 -8.92
CA ALA A 30 -2.52 -12.57 -9.31
C ALA A 30 -3.26 -12.27 -10.63
N ILE A 31 -3.74 -11.04 -10.81
CA ILE A 31 -4.40 -10.60 -12.05
C ILE A 31 -3.41 -10.63 -13.22
N LEU A 32 -2.21 -10.08 -13.05
CA LEU A 32 -1.16 -10.10 -14.06
C LEU A 32 -0.70 -11.53 -14.39
N ALA A 33 -0.69 -12.43 -13.40
CA ALA A 33 -0.40 -13.85 -13.58
C ALA A 33 -1.41 -14.56 -14.49
N ALA A 34 -2.70 -14.28 -14.27
CA ALA A 34 -3.81 -14.88 -15.01
C ALA A 34 -4.04 -14.27 -16.41
N THR A 35 -3.46 -13.10 -16.69
CA THR A 35 -3.69 -12.40 -17.96
C THR A 35 -2.63 -12.79 -19.01
N PRO A 36 -3.03 -13.29 -20.21
CA PRO A 36 -2.09 -13.69 -21.27
C PRO A 36 -1.24 -12.53 -21.80
N THR A 37 -1.74 -11.31 -21.67
CA THR A 37 -1.09 -10.05 -22.06
C THR A 37 -1.15 -9.05 -20.91
N PRO A 38 -0.05 -8.86 -20.18
CA PRO A 38 0.07 -7.80 -19.19
C PRO A 38 1.09 -6.75 -19.64
N GLN A 39 0.74 -5.47 -19.55
CA GLN A 39 1.73 -4.40 -19.72
C GLN A 39 2.16 -3.83 -18.38
N GLU A 40 1.26 -3.35 -17.53
CA GLU A 40 1.62 -2.77 -16.23
C GLU A 40 0.41 -2.78 -15.29
N ALA A 41 0.63 -2.73 -13.98
CA ALA A 41 -0.40 -2.42 -12.98
C ALA A 41 0.09 -1.31 -12.05
N THR A 42 -0.76 -0.34 -11.74
CA THR A 42 -0.44 0.73 -10.80
C THR A 42 -1.38 0.64 -9.59
N VAL A 43 -0.80 0.51 -8.40
CA VAL A 43 -1.53 0.61 -7.13
C VAL A 43 -1.41 2.04 -6.64
N TYR A 44 -2.56 2.68 -6.43
CA TYR A 44 -2.63 4.04 -5.89
C TYR A 44 -2.91 3.99 -4.38
N SER A 45 -2.19 4.80 -3.62
CA SER A 45 -2.43 5.00 -2.18
C SER A 45 -2.29 6.46 -1.83
N ASP A 46 -3.13 6.94 -0.92
CA ASP A 46 -3.02 8.28 -0.35
C ASP A 46 -2.14 8.33 0.91
N CYS A 47 -1.71 7.17 1.42
CA CYS A 47 -0.81 7.05 2.56
C CYS A 47 0.65 7.32 2.16
N MET A 48 1.01 8.60 2.11
CA MET A 48 2.37 9.06 1.77
C MET A 48 3.45 8.42 2.66
N SER A 49 3.18 8.24 3.96
CA SER A 49 4.14 7.63 4.90
C SER A 49 4.40 6.15 4.59
N ALA A 50 3.38 5.38 4.23
CA ALA A 50 3.53 3.99 3.82
C ALA A 50 4.30 3.87 2.50
N LEU A 51 3.98 4.72 1.51
CA LEU A 51 4.71 4.75 0.24
C LEU A 51 6.18 5.12 0.43
N GLN A 52 6.49 6.10 1.28
CA GLN A 52 7.86 6.47 1.62
C GLN A 52 8.60 5.33 2.33
N ALA A 53 7.93 4.62 3.25
CA ALA A 53 8.49 3.49 3.96
C ALA A 53 8.81 2.30 3.04
N ILE A 54 8.02 2.09 1.99
CA ILE A 54 8.26 1.07 0.96
C ILE A 54 9.41 1.48 0.04
N ALA A 55 9.42 2.72 -0.43
CA ALA A 55 10.44 3.25 -1.32
C ALA A 55 11.83 3.37 -0.67
N ASN A 56 11.88 3.65 0.64
CA ASN A 56 13.11 3.71 1.42
C ASN A 56 13.01 2.83 2.68
N PRO A 57 13.18 1.50 2.53
CA PRO A 57 13.02 0.57 3.64
C PRO A 57 14.11 0.78 4.70
N ALA A 58 13.69 1.18 5.91
CA ALA A 58 14.55 1.36 7.08
C ALA A 58 14.18 0.38 8.21
N ARG A 59 14.91 0.38 9.33
CA ARG A 59 14.53 -0.42 10.52
C ARG A 59 13.31 0.21 11.22
N GLN A 60 12.11 -0.12 10.77
CA GLN A 60 10.83 0.42 11.28
C GLN A 60 9.79 -0.67 11.56
N SER A 61 8.72 -0.32 12.27
CA SER A 61 7.54 -1.19 12.43
C SER A 61 6.93 -1.55 11.07
N GLY A 62 6.47 -2.77 10.90
CA GLY A 62 5.92 -3.23 9.61
C GLY A 62 6.98 -3.64 8.57
N GLN A 63 8.25 -3.74 8.95
CA GLN A 63 9.34 -4.10 8.03
C GLN A 63 9.14 -5.45 7.32
N SER A 64 8.47 -6.42 7.96
CA SER A 64 8.11 -7.69 7.32
C SER A 64 7.13 -7.50 6.16
N ILE A 65 6.14 -6.61 6.34
CA ILE A 65 5.15 -6.27 5.30
C ILE A 65 5.85 -5.50 4.17
N ILE A 66 6.70 -4.53 4.50
CA ILE A 66 7.49 -3.76 3.53
C ILE A 66 8.41 -4.68 2.71
N ALA A 67 9.08 -5.64 3.36
CA ALA A 67 9.93 -6.60 2.68
C ALA A 67 9.15 -7.47 1.70
N HIS A 68 7.95 -7.93 2.09
CA HIS A 68 7.05 -8.69 1.21
C HIS A 68 6.62 -7.85 0.00
N ILE A 69 6.20 -6.60 0.21
CA ILE A 69 5.81 -5.70 -0.88
C ILE A 69 6.98 -5.54 -1.86
N ASN A 70 8.18 -5.21 -1.36
CA ASN A 70 9.36 -5.03 -2.21
C ASN A 70 9.75 -6.29 -2.97
N GLN A 71 9.67 -7.46 -2.32
CA GLN A 71 9.89 -8.74 -3.00
C GLN A 71 8.87 -8.93 -4.13
N SER A 72 7.59 -8.66 -3.86
CA SER A 72 6.52 -8.77 -4.82
C SER A 72 6.67 -7.83 -6.02
N LEU A 73 7.17 -6.61 -5.80
CA LEU A 73 7.49 -5.65 -6.87
C LEU A 73 8.68 -6.13 -7.71
N CYS A 74 9.73 -6.68 -7.10
CA CYS A 74 10.93 -7.17 -7.78
C CYS A 74 10.72 -8.46 -8.58
N GLU A 75 9.83 -9.35 -8.14
CA GLU A 75 9.56 -10.65 -8.78
C GLU A 75 8.77 -10.53 -10.10
N SER A 76 8.40 -9.32 -10.48
CA SER A 76 7.51 -8.99 -11.58
C SER A 76 8.27 -9.04 -12.94
N LYS A 77 8.80 -10.22 -13.29
CA LYS A 77 9.61 -10.48 -14.50
C LYS A 77 8.83 -10.19 -15.79
N GLY A 78 8.97 -8.98 -16.31
CA GLY A 78 8.34 -8.52 -17.56
C GLY A 78 6.89 -8.05 -17.41
N ARG A 79 6.42 -7.83 -16.17
CA ARG A 79 5.09 -7.32 -15.85
C ARG A 79 5.28 -6.31 -14.74
N GLU A 80 5.17 -5.02 -15.00
CA GLU A 80 5.57 -4.05 -13.98
C GLU A 80 4.42 -3.76 -13.01
N ILE A 81 4.69 -3.79 -11.71
CA ILE A 81 3.77 -3.27 -10.69
C ILE A 81 4.40 -2.00 -10.13
N GLN A 82 3.66 -0.89 -10.21
CA GLN A 82 4.10 0.41 -9.72
C GLN A 82 3.23 0.86 -8.55
N LEU A 83 3.82 1.61 -7.62
CA LEU A 83 3.10 2.29 -6.56
C LEU A 83 3.09 3.80 -6.85
N ALA A 84 1.91 4.42 -6.78
CA ALA A 84 1.75 5.84 -7.02
C ALA A 84 0.98 6.52 -5.87
N TRP A 85 1.38 7.73 -5.55
CA TRP A 85 0.67 8.54 -4.55
C TRP A 85 -0.49 9.30 -5.19
N VAL A 86 -1.63 9.35 -4.49
CA VAL A 86 -2.77 10.20 -4.82
C VAL A 86 -3.18 11.06 -3.62
N PRO A 87 -3.63 12.30 -3.83
CA PRO A 87 -4.11 13.12 -2.73
C PRO A 87 -5.44 12.57 -2.16
N SER A 88 -5.53 12.43 -0.84
CA SER A 88 -6.81 12.20 -0.15
C SER A 88 -7.78 13.35 -0.41
N HIS A 89 -9.09 13.06 -0.43
CA HIS A 89 -10.15 14.08 -0.47
C HIS A 89 -10.10 15.03 -1.69
N SER A 90 -9.70 14.51 -2.85
CA SER A 90 -9.63 15.24 -4.12
C SER A 90 -10.63 14.77 -5.16
N ASP A 91 -11.79 14.22 -4.74
CA ASP A 91 -12.85 13.71 -5.61
C ASP A 91 -12.38 12.64 -6.62
N ILE A 92 -11.35 11.84 -6.28
CA ILE A 92 -10.90 10.71 -7.11
C ILE A 92 -11.83 9.53 -6.78
N PRO A 93 -12.76 9.14 -7.68
CA PRO A 93 -13.84 8.23 -7.31
C PRO A 93 -13.36 6.87 -6.78
N GLY A 94 -12.24 6.37 -7.33
CA GLY A 94 -11.62 5.11 -6.88
C GLY A 94 -10.98 5.21 -5.49
N ASN A 95 -10.36 6.35 -5.15
CA ASN A 95 -9.77 6.57 -3.82
C ASN A 95 -10.86 6.76 -2.76
N GLU A 96 -11.94 7.45 -3.12
CA GLU A 96 -13.08 7.66 -2.21
C GLU A 96 -13.82 6.37 -1.91
N ALA A 97 -14.07 5.55 -2.92
CA ALA A 97 -14.65 4.22 -2.72
C ALA A 97 -13.77 3.36 -1.81
N ALA A 98 -12.44 3.34 -2.03
CA ALA A 98 -11.51 2.61 -1.17
C ALA A 98 -11.54 3.10 0.29
N ASN A 99 -11.56 4.41 0.51
CA ASN A 99 -11.67 5.01 1.84
C ASN A 99 -13.02 4.71 2.51
N GLU A 100 -14.12 4.68 1.74
CA GLU A 100 -15.44 4.27 2.25
C GLU A 100 -15.42 2.80 2.69
N TYR A 101 -14.88 1.89 1.89
CA TYR A 101 -14.75 0.47 2.26
C TYR A 101 -13.90 0.27 3.52
N ALA A 102 -12.81 1.01 3.68
CA ALA A 102 -11.98 0.99 4.88
C ALA A 102 -12.77 1.46 6.12
N ARG A 103 -13.57 2.53 5.98
CA ARG A 103 -14.42 3.06 7.07
C ARG A 103 -15.54 2.10 7.46
N THR A 104 -16.17 1.41 6.49
CA THR A 104 -17.25 0.45 6.79
C THR A 104 -16.73 -0.83 7.43
N THR A 105 -15.50 -1.23 7.13
CA THR A 105 -14.89 -2.47 7.68
C THR A 105 -14.29 -2.27 9.07
N THR A 106 -13.92 -1.03 9.44
CA THR A 106 -13.35 -0.68 10.75
C THR A 106 -14.41 -0.27 11.78
N ARG A 107 -15.70 -0.30 11.42
CA ARG A 107 -16.79 -0.09 12.39
C ARG A 107 -16.97 -1.38 13.21
N PRO A 108 -16.87 -1.32 14.55
CA PRO A 108 -17.01 -2.48 15.43
C PRO A 108 -18.41 -3.09 15.39
#